data_AF-A0A382HE60-F1
#
_entry.id   AF-A0A382HE60-F1
#
_cell.length_a   1.000
_cell.length_b   1.000
_cell.length_c   1.000
_cell.angle_alpha   90.00
_cell.angle_beta   90.00
_cell.angle_gamma   90.00
#
_symmetry.space_group_name_H-M   'P 1'
#
loop_
_entity.id
_entity.type
_entity.pdbx_description
1 polymer ?
#
loop_
_entity_poly.entity_id
_entity_poly.type
_entity_poly.pdbx_seq_one_letter_code
_entity_poly.pdbx_strand_id
1 'polypeptide(L)'
;DIPKTGQNAKFDMLVLKRHGIEVQGLVCDTMIAAHLLKPEARSYKLDNLSIEYLNYRMVPIEDLIGKGKNQISMAEVELDKAGFYAAEDADIAWQLTDIFQKQLQDSGLDHFFKKIELPLLSVLMDMEYQGTYVEKEMLEKMSIELGKKIENLSKEIIKEAGTEFNINSTQQLANILFDILNLRKVKQRSTAESVLEELRNEHPLPGMILNYRKLNKLKNTYLDTLPPLVNTDTGRIHTTFGQTIASTGRLSSSNPNFQNIPIRTDEGREIRKSFKAQKKGWLIFSADYSQIELRIMAHLSQDPALIEAFNNNEDIHSRTASDVFGVDIKDLLPEMRRTAKIVNFGIMYGAGSFRLSQELGIPRSEAQVIIDTYFERYAGIREYMDRTIKQAEDQKYVETVLGRRRNIWNIDSENHIQREAAKRMAINMPIQGTAAEMIKLAMLDIHRTLINDGYNARMILQIHDELLFEA
;
A
#
# COMPACT_ATOMS: atom_id res chain seq x y z
N ASP A 1 13.13 32.35 8.41
CA ASP A 1 13.13 31.24 9.40
C ASP A 1 14.51 30.67 9.61
N ILE A 2 14.79 30.20 10.84
CA ILE A 2 16.00 29.42 11.15
C ILE A 2 15.86 28.05 10.48
N PRO A 3 16.81 27.57 9.66
CA PRO A 3 16.71 26.25 9.03
C PRO A 3 16.89 25.13 10.05
N LYS A 4 16.14 24.04 9.90
CA LYS A 4 16.24 22.82 10.71
C LYS A 4 16.40 21.59 9.84
N THR A 5 17.10 20.60 10.37
CA THR A 5 17.17 19.26 9.80
C THR A 5 16.91 18.23 10.90
N GLY A 6 16.56 17.02 10.50
CA GLY A 6 16.39 15.90 11.41
C GLY A 6 16.14 14.60 10.66
N GLN A 7 16.05 13.52 11.42
CA GLN A 7 15.67 12.21 10.94
C GLN A 7 14.23 11.94 11.37
N ASN A 8 13.33 11.62 10.43
CA ASN A 8 11.92 11.38 10.76
C ASN A 8 11.29 12.56 11.53
N ALA A 9 11.56 13.78 11.07
CA ALA A 9 11.21 15.03 11.75
C ALA A 9 9.71 15.16 12.02
N LYS A 10 8.86 14.47 11.23
CA LYS A 10 7.41 14.37 11.47
C LYS A 10 7.09 14.01 12.92
N PHE A 11 7.84 13.08 13.52
CA PHE A 11 7.63 12.63 14.89
C PHE A 11 7.84 13.78 15.88
N ASP A 12 9.00 14.44 15.82
CA ASP A 12 9.37 15.53 16.73
C ASP A 12 8.42 16.73 16.56
N MET A 13 8.09 17.05 15.32
CA MET A 13 7.16 18.13 15.01
C MET A 13 5.74 17.83 15.52
N LEU A 14 5.27 16.58 15.51
CA LEU A 14 3.99 16.17 16.11
C LEU A 14 4.02 16.28 17.64
N VAL A 15 5.12 15.88 18.28
CA VAL A 15 5.30 16.03 19.73
C VAL A 15 5.21 17.51 20.11
N LEU A 16 5.95 18.38 19.42
CA LEU A 16 5.94 19.83 19.66
C LEU A 16 4.57 20.47 19.39
N LYS A 17 3.88 20.03 18.34
CA LYS A 17 2.52 20.51 18.01
C LYS A 17 1.51 20.24 19.13
N ARG A 18 1.65 19.14 19.87
CA ARG A 18 0.81 18.85 21.06
C ARG A 18 1.04 19.83 22.21
N HIS A 19 2.20 20.48 22.25
CA HIS A 19 2.52 21.54 23.20
C HIS A 19 2.31 22.95 22.64
N GLY A 20 1.56 23.08 21.53
CA GLY A 20 1.23 24.38 20.92
C GLY A 20 2.40 25.02 20.16
N ILE A 21 3.44 24.25 19.82
CA ILE A 21 4.60 24.73 19.08
C ILE A 21 4.50 24.26 17.62
N GLU A 22 4.41 25.19 16.69
CA GLU A 22 4.48 24.91 15.26
C GLU A 22 5.92 25.05 14.76
N VAL A 23 6.52 23.92 14.39
CA VAL A 23 7.88 23.90 13.83
C VAL A 23 7.84 24.36 12.37
N GLN A 24 8.60 25.40 12.08
CA GLN A 24 8.77 25.95 10.72
C GLN A 24 10.22 25.83 10.26
N GLY A 25 10.47 25.92 8.95
CA GLY A 25 11.83 25.98 8.39
C GLY A 25 12.59 24.65 8.39
N LEU A 26 11.88 23.50 8.35
CA LEU A 26 12.53 22.22 8.05
C LEU A 26 13.06 22.26 6.61
N VAL A 27 14.37 22.08 6.44
CA VAL A 27 15.05 22.09 5.14
C VAL A 27 15.47 20.71 4.67
N CYS A 28 15.52 19.73 5.58
CA CYS A 28 15.82 18.34 5.25
C CYS A 28 15.23 17.40 6.30
N ASP A 29 14.66 16.29 5.83
CA ASP A 29 14.46 15.08 6.61
C ASP A 29 15.36 14.00 6.00
N THR A 30 16.37 13.55 6.75
CA THR A 30 17.39 12.60 6.25
C THR A 30 16.79 11.26 5.88
N MET A 31 15.70 10.83 6.52
CA MET A 31 15.02 9.58 6.19
C MET A 31 14.35 9.66 4.81
N ILE A 32 13.67 10.78 4.55
CA ILE A 32 13.00 11.02 3.27
C ILE A 32 14.04 11.19 2.16
N ALA A 33 15.12 11.94 2.42
CA ALA A 33 16.19 12.14 1.46
C ALA A 33 16.86 10.81 1.08
N ALA A 34 17.23 9.99 2.07
CA ALA A 34 17.81 8.68 1.85
C ALA A 34 16.87 7.75 1.05
N HIS A 35 15.57 7.74 1.36
CA HIS A 35 14.59 6.96 0.62
C HIS A 35 14.41 7.43 -0.83
N LEU A 36 14.47 8.74 -1.09
CA LEU A 36 14.37 9.25 -2.46
C LEU A 36 15.60 8.88 -3.29
N LEU A 37 16.79 8.85 -2.67
CA LEU A 37 18.05 8.48 -3.32
C LEU A 37 18.18 6.97 -3.54
N LYS A 38 17.73 6.15 -2.58
CA LYS A 38 17.85 4.67 -2.61
C LYS A 38 16.56 3.99 -2.14
N PRO A 39 15.45 4.05 -2.89
CA PRO A 39 14.13 3.57 -2.46
C PRO A 39 14.05 2.05 -2.23
N GLU A 40 15.02 1.27 -2.71
CA GLU A 40 15.14 -0.17 -2.51
C GLU A 40 15.89 -0.57 -1.22
N ALA A 41 16.40 0.39 -0.45
CA ALA A 41 17.16 0.10 0.75
C ALA A 41 16.28 -0.60 1.80
N ARG A 42 16.89 -1.51 2.57
CA ARG A 42 16.17 -2.34 3.55
C ARG A 42 15.71 -1.56 4.78
N SER A 43 16.40 -0.46 5.11
CA SER A 43 16.16 0.32 6.31
C SER A 43 16.73 1.72 6.13
N TYR A 44 16.00 2.71 6.61
CA TYR A 44 16.40 4.12 6.64
C TYR A 44 16.60 4.61 8.07
N LYS A 45 16.81 3.71 9.04
CA LYS A 45 17.12 4.10 10.41
C LYS A 45 18.46 4.84 10.48
N LEU A 46 18.58 5.78 11.42
CA LEU A 46 19.74 6.65 11.54
C LEU A 46 21.04 5.88 11.77
N ASP A 47 21.00 4.84 12.60
CA ASP A 47 22.12 3.93 12.88
C ASP A 47 22.68 3.28 11.60
N ASN A 48 21.80 2.77 10.74
CA ASN A 48 22.19 2.18 9.47
C ASN A 48 22.76 3.21 8.49
N LEU A 49 22.16 4.40 8.41
CA LEU A 49 22.65 5.48 7.56
C LEU A 49 24.02 5.99 8.05
N SER A 50 24.21 6.09 9.36
CA SER A 50 25.49 6.45 9.97
C SER A 50 26.59 5.47 9.58
N ILE A 51 26.32 4.16 9.66
CA ILE A 51 27.29 3.14 9.27
C ILE A 51 27.58 3.23 7.76
N GLU A 52 26.54 3.37 6.92
CA GLU A 52 26.70 3.37 5.46
C GLU A 52 27.46 4.60 4.94
N TYR A 53 27.16 5.80 5.45
CA TYR A 53 27.67 7.05 4.88
C TYR A 53 28.82 7.67 5.68
N LEU A 54 28.91 7.39 6.99
CA LEU A 54 29.91 7.99 7.87
C LEU A 54 30.89 6.94 8.43
N ASN A 55 30.65 5.64 8.19
CA ASN A 55 31.39 4.53 8.81
C ASN A 55 31.46 4.68 10.35
N TYR A 56 30.38 5.21 10.94
CA TYR A 56 30.28 5.48 12.36
C TYR A 56 29.14 4.66 12.99
N ARG A 57 29.45 3.95 14.07
CA ARG A 57 28.48 3.15 14.81
C ARG A 57 27.95 3.96 16.00
N MET A 58 26.68 4.34 15.90
CA MET A 58 25.96 5.06 16.95
C MET A 58 25.69 4.18 18.18
N VAL A 59 25.40 4.83 19.31
CA VAL A 59 24.92 4.18 20.53
C VAL A 59 23.51 3.64 20.29
N PRO A 60 23.28 2.32 20.41
CA PRO A 60 21.95 1.75 20.30
C PRO A 60 21.02 2.28 21.41
N ILE A 61 19.80 2.67 21.05
CA ILE A 61 18.79 3.09 22.04
C ILE A 61 18.54 2.02 23.11
N GLU A 62 18.64 0.74 22.74
CA GLU A 62 18.46 -0.40 23.64
C GLU A 62 19.52 -0.47 24.76
N ASP A 63 20.69 0.16 24.57
CA ASP A 63 21.72 0.26 25.61
C ASP A 63 21.32 1.29 26.68
N LEU A 64 20.43 2.22 26.35
CA LEU A 64 19.87 3.20 27.29
C LEU A 64 18.64 2.66 28.00
N ILE A 65 17.68 2.15 27.23
CA ILE A 65 16.34 1.83 27.75
C ILE A 65 16.10 0.34 27.96
N GLY A 66 17.03 -0.53 27.56
CA GLY A 66 16.85 -1.98 27.62
C GLY A 66 15.88 -2.51 26.55
N LYS A 67 15.42 -3.76 26.74
CA LYS A 67 14.54 -4.46 25.81
C LYS A 67 13.40 -5.20 26.51
N GLY A 68 12.32 -5.45 25.76
CA GLY A 68 11.22 -6.31 26.19
C GLY A 68 10.38 -5.69 27.30
N LYS A 69 9.80 -6.54 28.16
CA LYS A 69 8.87 -6.10 29.21
C LYS A 69 9.51 -5.22 30.29
N ASN A 70 10.83 -5.25 30.41
CA ASN A 70 11.59 -4.47 31.39
C ASN A 70 12.22 -3.21 30.78
N GLN A 71 11.82 -2.85 29.56
CA GLN A 71 12.28 -1.62 28.92
C GLN A 71 11.79 -0.40 29.72
N ILE A 72 12.73 0.47 30.10
CA ILE A 72 12.43 1.72 30.83
C ILE A 72 12.08 2.84 29.85
N SER A 73 11.52 3.94 30.37
CA SER A 73 11.32 5.16 29.57
C SER A 73 12.60 5.99 29.51
N MET A 74 12.72 6.86 28.48
CA MET A 74 13.85 7.79 28.39
C MET A 74 13.92 8.76 29.59
N ALA A 75 12.81 8.98 30.29
CA ALA A 75 12.76 9.80 31.51
C ALA A 75 13.49 9.16 32.72
N GLU A 76 13.76 7.85 32.67
CA GLU A 76 14.45 7.10 33.73
C GLU A 76 15.95 6.91 33.42
N VAL A 77 16.41 7.33 32.25
CA VAL A 77 17.82 7.21 31.84
C VAL A 77 18.65 8.31 32.51
N GLU A 78 19.87 7.98 32.92
CA GLU A 78 20.82 8.95 33.47
C GLU A 78 21.06 10.10 32.49
N LEU A 79 21.05 11.34 32.99
CA LEU A 79 21.09 12.55 32.17
C LEU A 79 22.29 12.59 31.20
N ASP A 80 23.47 12.16 31.65
CA ASP A 80 24.67 12.16 30.81
C ASP A 80 24.55 11.19 29.62
N LYS A 81 23.92 10.03 29.82
CA LYS A 81 23.68 9.04 28.76
C LYS A 81 22.62 9.52 27.78
N ALA A 82 21.52 10.06 28.31
CA ALA A 82 20.45 10.63 27.49
C ALA A 82 20.95 11.84 26.68
N GLY A 83 21.76 12.70 27.31
CA GLY A 83 22.37 13.87 26.68
C GLY A 83 23.33 13.49 25.56
N PHE A 84 24.21 12.50 25.78
CA PHE A 84 25.10 12.01 24.73
C PHE A 84 24.32 11.41 23.56
N TYR A 85 23.35 10.53 23.84
CA TYR A 85 22.53 9.90 22.79
C TYR A 85 21.76 10.92 21.95
N ALA A 86 21.12 11.91 22.60
CA ALA A 86 20.37 12.94 21.89
C ALA A 86 21.29 13.87 21.07
N ALA A 87 22.48 14.20 21.60
CA ALA A 87 23.47 15.00 20.88
C ALA A 87 24.06 14.24 19.69
N GLU A 88 24.31 12.94 19.83
CA GLU A 88 24.76 12.06 18.76
C GLU A 88 23.73 11.97 17.64
N ASP A 89 22.44 11.73 17.95
CA ASP A 89 21.36 11.72 16.95
C ASP A 89 21.30 13.03 16.15
N ALA A 90 21.44 14.18 16.82
CA ALA A 90 21.42 15.50 16.19
C ALA A 90 22.65 15.75 15.30
N ASP A 91 23.85 15.41 15.78
CA ASP A 91 25.11 15.58 15.03
C ASP A 91 25.12 14.70 13.77
N ILE A 92 24.76 13.43 13.90
CA ILE A 92 24.70 12.49 12.78
C ILE A 92 23.65 12.91 11.74
N ALA A 93 22.46 13.32 12.17
CA ALA A 93 21.45 13.83 11.24
C ALA A 93 21.93 15.08 10.50
N TRP A 94 22.67 15.97 11.16
CA TRP A 94 23.24 17.15 10.52
C TRP A 94 24.31 16.79 9.48
N GLN A 95 25.27 15.92 9.81
CA GLN A 95 26.30 15.47 8.86
C GLN A 95 25.69 14.75 7.64
N LEU A 96 24.67 13.90 7.85
CA LEU A 96 23.96 13.23 6.76
C LEU A 96 23.18 14.21 5.88
N THR A 97 22.70 15.33 6.43
CA THR A 97 21.99 16.36 5.68
C THR A 97 22.87 16.94 4.58
N ASP A 98 24.12 17.29 4.91
CA ASP A 98 25.05 17.86 3.94
C ASP A 98 25.35 16.86 2.80
N ILE A 99 25.52 15.59 3.15
CA ILE A 99 25.74 14.51 2.18
C ILE A 99 24.51 14.34 1.26
N PHE A 100 23.31 14.20 1.83
CA PHE A 100 22.12 13.93 1.05
C PHE A 100 21.65 15.12 0.23
N GLN A 101 21.79 16.35 0.71
CA GLN A 101 21.47 17.53 -0.10
C GLN A 101 22.35 17.60 -1.35
N LYS A 102 23.65 17.31 -1.22
CA LYS A 102 24.54 17.24 -2.38
C LYS A 102 24.12 16.12 -3.35
N GLN A 103 23.85 14.92 -2.85
CA GLN A 103 23.42 13.79 -3.70
C GLN A 103 22.08 14.04 -4.40
N LEU A 104 21.14 14.72 -3.73
CA LEU A 104 19.87 15.12 -4.32
C LEU A 104 20.06 16.12 -5.47
N GLN A 105 21.00 17.07 -5.32
CA GLN A 105 21.35 18.00 -6.39
C GLN A 105 22.01 17.29 -7.56
N ASP A 106 23.03 16.46 -7.29
CA ASP A 106 23.76 15.68 -8.31
C ASP A 106 22.82 14.74 -9.09
N SER A 107 21.76 14.26 -8.44
CA SER A 107 20.76 13.37 -9.05
C SER A 107 19.59 14.10 -9.72
N GLY A 108 19.51 15.43 -9.62
CA GLY A 108 18.37 16.23 -10.13
C GLY A 108 17.07 16.08 -9.33
N LEU A 109 17.13 15.49 -8.13
CA LEU A 109 15.98 15.21 -7.26
C LEU A 109 15.70 16.33 -6.24
N ASP A 110 16.57 17.32 -6.11
CA ASP A 110 16.45 18.42 -5.15
C ASP A 110 15.12 19.18 -5.28
N HIS A 111 14.69 19.46 -6.52
CA HIS A 111 13.42 20.14 -6.76
C HIS A 111 12.22 19.29 -6.29
N PHE A 112 12.20 18.02 -6.67
CA PHE A 112 11.16 17.07 -6.26
C PHE A 112 11.10 16.94 -4.73
N PHE A 113 12.26 16.79 -4.08
CA PHE A 113 12.37 16.72 -2.63
C PHE A 113 11.78 17.97 -1.94
N LYS A 114 12.22 19.16 -2.36
CA LYS A 114 11.83 20.44 -1.73
C LYS A 114 10.40 20.88 -2.04
N LYS A 115 9.84 20.48 -3.19
CA LYS A 115 8.50 20.91 -3.61
C LYS A 115 7.40 19.89 -3.31
N ILE A 116 7.75 18.61 -3.16
CA ILE A 116 6.77 17.54 -3.00
C ILE A 116 6.99 16.80 -1.68
N GLU A 117 8.11 16.11 -1.51
CA GLU A 117 8.26 15.21 -0.35
C GLU A 117 8.36 15.95 0.98
N LEU A 118 9.14 17.02 1.05
CA LEU A 118 9.33 17.78 2.28
C LEU A 118 8.08 18.58 2.68
N PRO A 119 7.40 19.31 1.77
CA PRO A 119 6.15 20.00 2.12
C PRO A 119 5.01 19.04 2.51
N LEU A 120 4.99 17.82 1.95
CA LEU A 120 3.96 16.83 2.25
C LEU A 120 3.96 16.43 3.74
N LEU A 121 5.11 16.54 4.43
CA LEU A 121 5.18 16.32 5.87
C LEU A 121 4.14 17.13 6.64
N SER A 122 3.95 18.41 6.29
CA SER A 122 2.97 19.26 6.96
C SER A 122 1.54 18.76 6.79
N VAL A 123 1.19 18.28 5.59
CA VAL A 123 -0.12 17.68 5.29
C VAL A 123 -0.31 16.40 6.10
N LEU A 124 0.68 15.50 6.10
CA LEU A 124 0.60 14.25 6.83
C LEU A 124 0.53 14.49 8.34
N MET A 125 1.31 15.43 8.86
CA MET A 125 1.23 15.82 10.26
C MET A 125 -0.17 16.30 10.63
N ASP A 126 -0.81 17.12 9.80
CA ASP A 126 -2.16 17.59 10.07
C ASP A 126 -3.16 16.45 10.02
N MET A 127 -3.09 15.57 9.03
CA MET A 127 -3.94 14.38 8.97
C MET A 127 -3.77 13.48 10.21
N GLU A 128 -2.53 13.22 10.64
CA GLU A 128 -2.23 12.41 11.83
C GLU A 128 -2.70 13.10 13.11
N TYR A 129 -2.48 14.41 13.23
CA TYR A 129 -2.90 15.19 14.39
C TYR A 129 -4.42 15.26 14.51
N GLN A 130 -5.14 15.44 13.40
CA GLN A 130 -6.61 15.44 13.39
C GLN A 130 -7.17 14.03 13.63
N GLY A 131 -6.57 12.99 13.07
CA GLY A 131 -7.06 11.62 13.15
C GLY A 131 -8.40 11.40 12.44
N THR A 132 -8.90 10.16 12.50
CA THR A 132 -10.17 9.75 11.90
C THR A 132 -11.16 9.33 12.97
N TYR A 133 -12.39 9.85 12.92
CA TYR A 133 -13.45 9.42 13.82
C TYR A 133 -14.05 8.10 13.37
N VAL A 134 -14.21 7.21 14.35
CA VAL A 134 -14.82 5.90 14.15
C VAL A 134 -15.79 5.67 15.30
N GLU A 135 -17.03 5.31 14.96
CA GLU A 135 -18.08 5.03 15.94
C GLU A 135 -17.81 3.70 16.63
N LYS A 136 -17.25 3.79 17.84
CA LYS A 136 -16.77 2.66 18.63
C LYS A 136 -17.88 1.65 18.93
N GLU A 137 -19.05 2.12 19.32
CA GLU A 137 -20.19 1.29 19.70
C GLU A 137 -20.69 0.45 18.52
N MET A 138 -20.65 1.02 17.30
CA MET A 138 -21.01 0.31 16.09
C MET A 138 -20.04 -0.84 15.80
N LEU A 139 -18.73 -0.59 15.93
CA LEU A 139 -17.72 -1.64 15.76
C LEU A 139 -17.85 -2.76 16.79
N GLU A 140 -18.07 -2.42 18.06
CA GLU A 140 -18.23 -3.41 19.14
C GLU A 140 -19.46 -4.29 18.91
N LYS A 141 -20.60 -3.68 18.53
CA LYS A 141 -21.81 -4.41 18.17
C LYS A 141 -21.57 -5.37 16.99
N MET A 142 -20.90 -4.89 15.95
CA MET A 142 -20.53 -5.72 14.80
C MET A 142 -19.61 -6.87 15.19
N SER A 143 -18.65 -6.66 16.12
CA SER A 143 -17.75 -7.71 16.60
C SER A 143 -18.53 -8.85 17.27
N ILE A 144 -19.52 -8.50 18.10
CA ILE A 144 -20.39 -9.48 18.79
C ILE A 144 -21.21 -10.29 17.78
N GLU A 145 -21.86 -9.61 16.82
CA GLU A 145 -22.67 -10.28 15.79
C GLU A 145 -21.83 -11.20 14.91
N LEU A 146 -20.64 -10.75 14.50
CA LEU A 146 -19.73 -11.53 13.68
C LEU A 146 -19.15 -12.72 14.47
N GLY A 147 -18.86 -12.54 15.76
CA GLY A 147 -18.44 -13.61 16.66
C GLY A 147 -19.42 -14.78 16.69
N LYS A 148 -20.73 -14.49 16.80
CA LYS A 148 -21.78 -15.53 16.74
C LYS A 148 -21.81 -16.28 15.41
N LYS A 149 -21.65 -15.56 14.29
CA LYS A 149 -21.58 -16.17 12.94
C LYS A 149 -20.36 -17.10 12.81
N ILE A 150 -19.20 -16.65 13.30
CA ILE A 150 -17.96 -17.43 13.29
C ILE A 150 -18.11 -18.69 14.16
N GLU A 151 -18.72 -18.58 15.33
CA GLU A 151 -18.94 -19.73 16.22
C GLU A 151 -19.87 -20.78 15.57
N ASN A 152 -20.98 -20.34 14.97
CA ASN A 152 -21.89 -21.25 14.26
C ASN A 152 -21.20 -21.92 13.08
N LEU A 153 -20.49 -21.16 12.24
CA LEU A 153 -19.74 -21.71 11.11
C LEU A 153 -18.64 -22.68 11.58
N SER A 154 -18.02 -22.43 12.73
CA SER A 154 -17.04 -23.35 13.32
C SER A 154 -17.66 -24.69 13.69
N LYS A 155 -18.86 -24.67 14.30
CA LYS A 155 -19.61 -25.88 14.63
C LYS A 155 -20.00 -26.67 13.38
N GLU A 156 -20.43 -25.98 12.33
CA GLU A 156 -20.74 -26.60 11.04
C GLU A 156 -19.49 -27.20 10.38
N ILE A 157 -18.35 -26.50 10.39
CA ILE A 157 -17.06 -27.00 9.87
C ILE A 157 -16.63 -28.26 10.60
N ILE A 158 -16.70 -28.27 11.94
CA ILE A 158 -16.31 -29.44 12.75
C ILE A 158 -17.24 -30.63 12.46
N LYS A 159 -18.55 -30.37 12.35
CA LYS A 159 -19.53 -31.40 12.00
C LYS A 159 -19.25 -32.00 10.61
N GLU A 160 -18.98 -31.15 9.63
CA GLU A 160 -18.69 -31.56 8.25
C GLU A 160 -17.34 -32.30 8.12
N ALA A 161 -16.36 -31.92 8.93
CA ALA A 161 -15.07 -32.61 9.01
C ALA A 161 -15.14 -33.98 9.70
N GLY A 162 -16.21 -34.25 10.47
CA GLY A 162 -16.39 -35.50 11.21
C GLY A 162 -15.46 -35.68 12.43
N THR A 163 -14.63 -34.69 12.75
CA THR A 163 -13.71 -34.73 13.88
C THR A 163 -13.39 -33.31 14.39
N GLU A 164 -13.08 -33.19 15.67
CA GLU A 164 -12.66 -31.91 16.25
C GLU A 164 -11.22 -31.57 15.87
N PHE A 165 -11.03 -30.34 15.41
CA PHE A 165 -9.70 -29.81 15.11
C PHE A 165 -9.68 -28.29 15.24
N ASN A 166 -8.49 -27.72 15.37
CA ASN A 166 -8.29 -26.28 15.31
C ASN A 166 -8.37 -25.80 13.86
N ILE A 167 -9.48 -25.13 13.52
CA ILE A 167 -9.77 -24.57 12.19
C ILE A 167 -8.69 -23.55 11.73
N ASN A 168 -8.02 -22.89 12.68
CA ASN A 168 -6.94 -21.94 12.38
C ASN A 168 -5.59 -22.65 12.12
N SER A 169 -5.46 -23.93 12.45
CA SER A 169 -4.23 -24.69 12.20
C SER A 169 -4.20 -25.20 10.76
N THR A 170 -3.30 -24.64 9.95
CA THR A 170 -3.08 -25.06 8.56
C THR A 170 -2.69 -26.52 8.44
N GLN A 171 -1.93 -27.04 9.41
CA GLN A 171 -1.47 -28.43 9.43
C GLN A 171 -2.60 -29.40 9.76
N GLN A 172 -3.43 -29.09 10.76
CA GLN A 172 -4.57 -29.94 11.09
C GLN A 172 -5.60 -29.92 9.96
N LEU A 173 -5.90 -28.74 9.39
CA LEU A 173 -6.77 -28.64 8.23
C LEU A 173 -6.24 -29.44 7.03
N ALA A 174 -4.93 -29.41 6.77
CA ALA A 174 -4.33 -30.22 5.71
C ALA A 174 -4.44 -31.74 5.98
N ASN A 175 -4.45 -32.16 7.25
CA ASN A 175 -4.74 -33.54 7.63
C ASN A 175 -6.18 -33.92 7.25
N ILE A 176 -7.15 -33.12 7.71
CA ILE A 176 -8.58 -33.34 7.39
C ILE A 176 -8.81 -33.43 5.88
N LEU A 177 -8.33 -32.45 5.10
CA LEU A 177 -8.63 -32.37 3.68
C LEU A 177 -8.01 -33.51 2.87
N PHE A 178 -6.77 -33.92 3.17
CA PHE A 178 -6.00 -34.82 2.31
C PHE A 178 -5.84 -36.25 2.83
N ASP A 179 -5.94 -36.47 4.14
CA ASP A 179 -5.80 -37.83 4.72
C ASP A 179 -7.15 -38.41 5.13
N ILE A 180 -8.05 -37.58 5.68
CA ILE A 180 -9.39 -38.05 6.12
C ILE A 180 -10.38 -38.01 4.96
N LEU A 181 -10.56 -36.83 4.35
CA LEU A 181 -11.48 -36.64 3.22
C LEU A 181 -10.89 -37.10 1.88
N ASN A 182 -9.58 -37.38 1.85
CA ASN A 182 -8.85 -37.91 0.70
C ASN A 182 -9.05 -37.09 -0.59
N LEU A 183 -9.11 -35.76 -0.48
CA LEU A 183 -9.26 -34.85 -1.63
C LEU A 183 -7.99 -34.81 -2.48
N ARG A 184 -8.11 -34.43 -3.75
CA ARG A 184 -6.97 -34.44 -4.69
C ARG A 184 -5.90 -33.42 -4.30
N LYS A 185 -4.63 -33.77 -4.54
CA LYS A 185 -3.49 -32.88 -4.28
C LYS A 185 -3.19 -32.04 -5.51
N VAL A 186 -3.46 -30.74 -5.45
CA VAL A 186 -3.26 -29.82 -6.59
C VAL A 186 -1.78 -29.58 -6.90
N LYS A 187 -0.89 -29.53 -5.89
CA LYS A 187 0.58 -29.40 -6.05
C LYS A 187 1.35 -29.86 -4.80
N GLN A 188 0.87 -29.48 -3.62
CA GLN A 188 1.37 -29.86 -2.28
C GLN A 188 0.17 -29.90 -1.31
N ARG A 189 0.37 -30.40 -0.07
CA ARG A 189 -0.63 -30.35 1.02
C ARG A 189 -0.80 -28.91 1.54
N SER A 190 -1.29 -28.03 0.68
CA SER A 190 -1.47 -26.61 0.96
C SER A 190 -2.92 -26.30 1.29
N THR A 191 -3.12 -25.37 2.22
CA THR A 191 -4.43 -24.81 2.52
C THR A 191 -4.51 -23.36 2.07
N ALA A 192 -3.72 -22.94 1.08
CA ALA A 192 -3.80 -21.60 0.50
C ALA A 192 -5.17 -21.34 -0.15
N GLU A 193 -5.58 -20.08 -0.21
CA GLU A 193 -6.88 -19.65 -0.75
C GLU A 193 -7.15 -20.22 -2.15
N SER A 194 -6.17 -20.13 -3.06
CA SER A 194 -6.30 -20.67 -4.42
C SER A 194 -6.51 -22.19 -4.47
N VAL A 195 -5.89 -22.94 -3.54
CA VAL A 195 -6.05 -24.40 -3.47
C VAL A 195 -7.40 -24.75 -2.88
N LEU A 196 -7.83 -24.04 -1.84
CA LEU A 196 -9.15 -24.25 -1.25
C LEU A 196 -10.26 -23.93 -2.25
N GLU A 197 -10.13 -22.85 -3.05
CA GLU A 197 -11.08 -22.50 -4.11
C GLU A 197 -11.26 -23.63 -5.13
N GLU A 198 -10.16 -24.23 -5.57
CA GLU A 198 -10.21 -25.36 -6.50
C GLU A 198 -10.89 -26.60 -5.88
N LEU A 199 -10.64 -26.87 -4.59
CA LEU A 199 -11.21 -28.00 -3.86
C LEU A 199 -12.70 -27.83 -3.52
N ARG A 200 -13.27 -26.62 -3.63
CA ARG A 200 -14.71 -26.38 -3.37
C ARG A 200 -15.63 -27.20 -4.27
N ASN A 201 -15.15 -27.54 -5.47
CA ASN A 201 -15.92 -28.33 -6.43
C ASN A 201 -16.00 -29.82 -6.03
N GLU A 202 -15.10 -30.29 -5.17
CA GLU A 202 -15.07 -31.67 -4.69
C GLU A 202 -15.75 -31.84 -3.33
N HIS A 203 -15.70 -30.82 -2.47
CA HIS A 203 -16.25 -30.90 -1.11
C HIS A 203 -16.72 -29.52 -0.61
N PRO A 204 -17.81 -29.44 0.17
CA PRO A 204 -18.28 -28.17 0.75
C PRO A 204 -17.30 -27.55 1.77
N LEU A 205 -16.59 -28.39 2.54
CA LEU A 205 -15.68 -27.97 3.62
C LEU A 205 -14.66 -26.87 3.21
N PRO A 206 -13.88 -26.98 2.10
CA PRO A 206 -13.03 -25.89 1.62
C PRO A 206 -13.73 -24.53 1.51
N GLY A 207 -14.96 -24.49 1.00
CA GLY A 207 -15.74 -23.26 0.87
C GLY A 207 -16.13 -22.66 2.22
N MET A 208 -16.49 -23.51 3.17
CA MET A 208 -16.79 -23.09 4.55
C MET A 208 -15.55 -22.53 5.25
N ILE A 209 -14.38 -23.15 5.05
CA ILE A 209 -13.10 -22.68 5.59
C ILE A 209 -12.71 -21.32 5.01
N LEU A 210 -12.89 -21.12 3.70
CA LEU A 210 -12.64 -19.83 3.05
C LEU A 210 -13.51 -18.73 3.67
N ASN A 211 -14.81 -19.01 3.84
CA ASN A 211 -15.71 -18.08 4.51
C ASN A 211 -15.28 -17.82 5.97
N TYR A 212 -14.95 -18.87 6.73
CA TYR A 212 -14.46 -18.73 8.10
C TYR A 212 -13.23 -17.84 8.19
N ARG A 213 -12.22 -18.06 7.34
CA ARG A 213 -11.00 -17.24 7.31
C ARG A 213 -11.30 -15.79 6.95
N LYS A 214 -12.22 -15.55 6.01
CA LYS A 214 -12.66 -14.20 5.65
C LYS A 214 -13.28 -13.48 6.86
N LEU A 215 -14.26 -14.11 7.52
CA LEU A 215 -14.92 -13.52 8.69
C LEU A 215 -13.96 -13.34 9.88
N ASN A 216 -13.12 -14.34 10.15
CA ASN A 216 -12.15 -14.29 11.25
C ASN A 216 -11.10 -13.19 11.01
N LYS A 217 -10.62 -13.03 9.77
CA LYS A 217 -9.73 -11.91 9.41
C LYS A 217 -10.42 -10.56 9.61
N LEU A 218 -11.68 -10.41 9.19
CA LEU A 218 -12.44 -9.18 9.38
C LEU A 218 -12.58 -8.82 10.88
N LYS A 219 -12.91 -9.82 11.72
CA LYS A 219 -13.03 -9.62 13.16
C LYS A 219 -11.69 -9.23 13.79
N ASN A 220 -10.67 -10.07 13.61
CA ASN A 220 -9.39 -9.93 14.31
C ASN A 220 -8.53 -8.78 13.78
N THR A 221 -8.70 -8.37 12.51
CA THR A 221 -7.87 -7.32 11.90
C THR A 221 -8.49 -5.93 12.05
N TYR A 222 -9.82 -5.83 12.20
CA TYR A 222 -10.51 -4.54 12.24
C TYR A 222 -11.45 -4.39 13.44
N LEU A 223 -12.40 -5.31 13.63
CA LEU A 223 -13.45 -5.12 14.64
C LEU A 223 -12.94 -5.20 16.08
N ASP A 224 -11.93 -6.03 16.35
CA ASP A 224 -11.33 -6.17 17.68
C ASP A 224 -10.15 -5.21 17.90
N THR A 225 -9.53 -4.75 16.81
CA THR A 225 -8.29 -3.94 16.86
C THR A 225 -8.54 -2.46 16.78
N LEU A 226 -9.57 -1.99 16.07
CA LEU A 226 -9.85 -0.56 15.93
C LEU A 226 -10.42 0.07 17.22
N PRO A 227 -11.38 -0.55 17.95
CA PRO A 227 -11.95 0.08 19.15
C PRO A 227 -10.92 0.44 20.23
N PRO A 228 -9.92 -0.40 20.54
CA PRO A 228 -8.86 -0.05 21.50
C PRO A 228 -7.91 1.07 21.03
N LEU A 229 -7.87 1.38 19.73
CA LEU A 229 -7.00 2.43 19.16
C LEU A 229 -7.63 3.82 19.20
N VAL A 230 -8.90 3.94 19.64
CA VAL A 230 -9.55 5.23 19.82
C VAL A 230 -8.87 5.97 20.96
N ASN A 231 -8.27 7.11 20.66
CA ASN A 231 -7.67 7.98 21.66
C ASN A 231 -8.75 8.60 22.55
N THR A 232 -8.55 8.58 23.86
CA THR A 232 -9.54 9.03 24.86
C THR A 232 -9.80 10.52 24.84
N ASP A 233 -8.81 11.32 24.45
CA ASP A 233 -8.88 12.78 24.51
C ASP A 233 -9.55 13.34 23.25
N THR A 234 -9.29 12.74 22.10
CA THR A 234 -9.84 13.19 20.81
C THR A 234 -11.10 12.43 20.40
N GLY A 235 -11.29 11.20 20.90
CA GLY A 235 -12.31 10.27 20.43
C GLY A 235 -12.03 9.74 19.01
N ARG A 236 -10.79 9.83 18.52
CA ARG A 236 -10.39 9.52 17.14
C ARG A 236 -9.25 8.52 17.10
N ILE A 237 -9.10 7.84 15.96
CA ILE A 237 -7.97 6.95 15.68
C ILE A 237 -6.92 7.73 14.89
N HIS A 238 -5.67 7.71 15.36
CA HIS A 238 -4.55 8.42 14.77
C HIS A 238 -3.59 7.43 14.11
N THR A 239 -3.80 7.14 12.82
CA THR A 239 -2.88 6.32 12.02
C THR A 239 -1.56 7.05 11.81
N THR A 240 -0.49 6.31 11.48
CA THR A 240 0.78 6.87 11.04
C THR A 240 0.97 6.61 9.54
N PHE A 241 1.14 7.69 8.77
CA PHE A 241 1.46 7.67 7.35
C PHE A 241 2.98 7.62 7.12
N GLY A 242 3.45 6.66 6.33
CA GLY A 242 4.87 6.51 5.99
C GLY A 242 5.15 6.97 4.56
N GLN A 243 6.14 7.85 4.37
CA GLN A 243 6.64 8.25 3.04
C GLN A 243 7.75 7.35 2.50
N THR A 244 8.36 6.54 3.37
CA THR A 244 9.64 5.88 3.10
C THR A 244 9.56 4.34 3.09
N ILE A 245 8.35 3.79 2.98
CA ILE A 245 8.12 2.34 3.01
C ILE A 245 8.06 1.74 1.60
N ALA A 246 7.25 2.30 0.71
CA ALA A 246 7.09 1.77 -0.63
C ALA A 246 8.15 2.36 -1.58
N SER A 247 8.93 1.49 -2.25
CA SER A 247 9.91 1.94 -3.24
C SER A 247 9.29 2.70 -4.43
N THR A 248 7.98 2.58 -4.63
CA THR A 248 7.23 3.35 -5.63
C THR A 248 6.92 4.79 -5.20
N GLY A 249 7.17 5.15 -3.94
CA GLY A 249 6.84 6.46 -3.39
C GLY A 249 5.40 6.59 -2.88
N ARG A 250 4.59 5.53 -2.95
CA ARG A 250 3.26 5.49 -2.32
C ARG A 250 3.35 5.67 -0.81
N LEU A 251 2.37 6.37 -0.26
CA LEU A 251 2.20 6.42 1.19
C LEU A 251 1.83 5.02 1.72
N SER A 252 2.30 4.69 2.90
CA SER A 252 1.83 3.55 3.70
C SER A 252 1.03 4.06 4.89
N SER A 253 0.18 3.22 5.47
CA SER A 253 -0.53 3.51 6.72
C SER A 253 -0.28 2.39 7.73
N SER A 254 -0.11 2.75 9.00
CA SER A 254 0.15 1.81 10.10
C SER A 254 -0.52 2.27 11.40
N ASN A 255 -0.80 1.33 12.30
CA ASN A 255 -1.39 1.57 13.62
C ASN A 255 -2.66 2.46 13.62
N PRO A 256 -3.73 2.10 12.88
CA PRO A 256 -3.92 0.89 12.07
C PRO A 256 -3.55 1.13 10.59
N ASN A 257 -3.43 0.06 9.80
CA ASN A 257 -3.28 0.17 8.35
C ASN A 257 -4.66 0.30 7.67
N PHE A 258 -5.07 1.53 7.40
CA PHE A 258 -6.36 1.83 6.77
C PHE A 258 -6.43 1.40 5.29
N GLN A 259 -5.29 1.19 4.62
CA GLN A 259 -5.28 0.73 3.23
C GLN A 259 -5.80 -0.70 3.07
N ASN A 260 -5.76 -1.50 4.15
CA ASN A 260 -6.18 -2.88 4.08
C ASN A 260 -7.68 -3.07 4.31
N ILE A 261 -8.46 -2.03 4.66
CA ILE A 261 -9.89 -2.20 4.95
C ILE A 261 -10.62 -2.66 3.68
N PRO A 262 -11.28 -3.84 3.68
CA PRO A 262 -11.93 -4.37 2.50
C PRO A 262 -12.98 -3.43 1.94
N ILE A 263 -12.89 -3.13 0.65
CA ILE A 263 -13.75 -2.14 -0.03
C ILE A 263 -14.96 -2.80 -0.70
N ARG A 264 -14.79 -4.02 -1.20
CA ARG A 264 -15.70 -4.65 -2.17
C ARG A 264 -16.61 -5.73 -1.59
N THR A 265 -16.49 -6.06 -0.31
CA THR A 265 -17.35 -7.06 0.33
C THR A 265 -18.42 -6.37 1.17
N ASP A 266 -19.59 -7.00 1.33
CA ASP A 266 -20.67 -6.46 2.16
C ASP A 266 -20.19 -6.17 3.58
N GLU A 267 -19.41 -7.07 4.16
CA GLU A 267 -18.88 -6.91 5.52
C GLU A 267 -17.87 -5.76 5.60
N GLY A 268 -17.06 -5.56 4.57
CA GLY A 268 -16.13 -4.43 4.48
C GLY A 268 -16.88 -3.09 4.35
N ARG A 269 -17.99 -3.08 3.60
CA ARG A 269 -18.90 -1.93 3.52
C ARG A 269 -19.53 -1.61 4.88
N GLU A 270 -19.96 -2.62 5.63
CA GLU A 270 -20.47 -2.40 6.99
C GLU A 270 -19.39 -1.82 7.92
N ILE A 271 -18.13 -2.27 7.82
CA ILE A 271 -17.04 -1.69 8.62
C ILE A 271 -16.84 -0.22 8.23
N ARG A 272 -16.87 0.11 6.93
CA ARG A 272 -16.74 1.51 6.48
C ARG A 272 -17.86 2.41 7.01
N LYS A 273 -19.06 1.88 7.30
CA LYS A 273 -20.16 2.70 7.89
C LYS A 273 -19.86 3.19 9.30
N SER A 274 -18.92 2.58 10.03
CA SER A 274 -18.49 3.10 11.33
C SER A 274 -17.57 4.31 11.20
N PHE A 275 -17.00 4.57 10.02
CA PHE A 275 -16.21 5.76 9.73
C PHE A 275 -17.18 6.91 9.42
N LYS A 276 -17.34 7.80 10.40
CA LYS A 276 -18.33 8.88 10.36
C LYS A 276 -17.66 10.22 10.60
N ALA A 277 -18.37 11.29 10.28
CA ALA A 277 -18.02 12.59 10.80
C ALA A 277 -18.36 12.66 12.30
N GLN A 278 -17.45 13.20 13.09
CA GLN A 278 -17.62 13.42 14.53
C GLN A 278 -18.57 14.61 14.79
N LYS A 279 -18.49 15.65 13.96
CA LYS A 279 -19.31 16.84 14.10
C LYS A 279 -20.71 16.61 13.53
N LYS A 280 -21.73 17.06 14.26
CA LYS A 280 -23.11 17.01 13.80
C LYS A 280 -23.29 17.88 12.55
N GLY A 281 -23.90 17.30 11.52
CA GLY A 281 -24.15 17.98 10.24
C GLY A 281 -22.99 17.90 9.25
N TRP A 282 -21.83 17.36 9.67
CA TRP A 282 -20.72 17.08 8.77
C TRP A 282 -20.93 15.72 8.08
N LEU A 283 -20.33 15.57 6.91
CA LEU A 283 -20.34 14.37 6.08
C LEU A 283 -18.92 13.88 5.82
N ILE A 284 -18.82 12.60 5.45
CA ILE A 284 -17.61 12.06 4.84
C ILE A 284 -17.69 12.29 3.34
N PHE A 285 -16.69 12.98 2.79
CA PHE A 285 -16.53 13.20 1.36
C PHE A 285 -15.33 12.39 0.85
N SER A 286 -15.52 11.69 -0.27
CA SER A 286 -14.50 10.85 -0.90
C SER A 286 -14.23 11.37 -2.31
N ALA A 287 -12.95 11.61 -2.61
CA ALA A 287 -12.47 11.95 -3.94
C ALA A 287 -11.46 10.89 -4.40
N ASP A 288 -11.81 10.14 -5.44
CA ASP A 288 -11.01 9.03 -5.98
C ASP A 288 -10.61 9.28 -7.43
N TYR A 289 -9.33 9.06 -7.75
CA TYR A 289 -8.90 9.10 -9.14
C TYR A 289 -9.36 7.84 -9.88
N SER A 290 -10.38 8.01 -10.71
CA SER A 290 -10.90 6.94 -11.56
C SER A 290 -9.85 6.38 -12.51
N GLN A 291 -9.36 5.17 -12.19
CA GLN A 291 -8.46 4.36 -13.03
C GLN A 291 -7.14 5.09 -13.36
N ILE A 292 -6.55 5.77 -12.37
CA ILE A 292 -5.36 6.62 -12.56
C ILE A 292 -4.22 5.91 -13.28
N GLU A 293 -3.94 4.66 -12.91
CA GLU A 293 -2.84 3.88 -13.49
C GLU A 293 -3.05 3.56 -14.98
N LEU A 294 -4.29 3.30 -15.41
CA LEU A 294 -4.62 3.10 -16.82
C LEU A 294 -4.50 4.41 -17.60
N ARG A 295 -4.90 5.54 -17.01
CA ARG A 295 -4.75 6.87 -17.64
C ARG A 295 -3.27 7.25 -17.78
N ILE A 296 -2.46 6.95 -16.77
CA ILE A 296 -1.00 7.11 -16.84
C ILE A 296 -0.42 6.19 -17.91
N MET A 297 -0.87 4.93 -17.99
CA MET A 297 -0.44 4.03 -19.06
C MET A 297 -0.78 4.61 -20.44
N ALA A 298 -2.00 5.11 -20.65
CA ALA A 298 -2.38 5.78 -21.90
C ALA A 298 -1.43 6.93 -22.26
N HIS A 299 -1.07 7.74 -21.26
CA HIS A 299 -0.12 8.83 -21.43
C HIS A 299 1.31 8.34 -21.72
N LEU A 300 1.84 7.37 -20.99
CA LEU A 300 3.22 6.90 -21.18
C LEU A 300 3.40 6.09 -22.46
N SER A 301 2.37 5.33 -22.85
CA SER A 301 2.35 4.55 -24.08
C SER A 301 2.06 5.37 -25.33
N GLN A 302 1.39 6.53 -25.18
CA GLN A 302 0.86 7.31 -26.31
C GLN A 302 0.00 6.45 -27.25
N ASP A 303 -0.64 5.40 -26.71
CA ASP A 303 -1.46 4.49 -27.49
C ASP A 303 -2.76 5.20 -27.93
N PRO A 304 -3.00 5.34 -29.25
CA PRO A 304 -4.11 6.15 -29.74
C PRO A 304 -5.48 5.54 -29.38
N ALA A 305 -5.60 4.20 -29.40
CA ALA A 305 -6.84 3.52 -29.10
C ALA A 305 -7.20 3.66 -27.60
N LEU A 306 -6.20 3.56 -26.71
CA LEU A 306 -6.42 3.74 -25.28
C LEU A 306 -6.72 5.20 -24.92
N ILE A 307 -6.05 6.16 -25.55
CA ILE A 307 -6.33 7.60 -25.37
C ILE A 307 -7.74 7.95 -25.86
N GLU A 308 -8.13 7.49 -27.04
CA GLU A 308 -9.46 7.69 -27.61
C GLU A 308 -10.55 7.08 -26.71
N ALA A 309 -10.34 5.86 -26.22
CA ALA A 309 -11.27 5.22 -25.29
C ALA A 309 -11.51 6.08 -24.04
N PHE A 310 -10.47 6.70 -23.47
CA PHE A 310 -10.63 7.60 -22.33
C PHE A 310 -11.31 8.92 -22.68
N ASN A 311 -11.02 9.50 -23.86
CA ASN A 311 -11.68 10.74 -24.31
C ASN A 311 -13.18 10.53 -24.56
N ASN A 312 -13.55 9.33 -25.01
CA ASN A 312 -14.94 8.95 -25.27
C ASN A 312 -15.67 8.39 -24.03
N ASN A 313 -15.03 8.37 -22.85
CA ASN A 313 -15.54 7.73 -21.62
C ASN A 313 -15.94 6.26 -21.80
N GLU A 314 -15.22 5.53 -22.66
CA GLU A 314 -15.43 4.10 -22.85
C GLU A 314 -14.95 3.30 -21.64
N ASP A 315 -15.68 2.23 -21.32
CA ASP A 315 -15.26 1.28 -20.29
C ASP A 315 -14.28 0.26 -20.89
N ILE A 316 -12.99 0.56 -20.77
CA ILE A 316 -11.89 -0.26 -21.31
C ILE A 316 -11.96 -1.71 -20.79
N HIS A 317 -12.40 -1.92 -19.55
CA HIS A 317 -12.56 -3.27 -19.00
C HIS A 317 -13.69 -4.05 -19.68
N SER A 318 -14.83 -3.39 -19.90
CA SER A 318 -15.94 -4.01 -20.64
C SER A 318 -15.56 -4.28 -22.09
N ARG A 319 -14.83 -3.36 -22.74
CA ARG A 319 -14.30 -3.60 -24.09
C ARG A 319 -13.38 -4.81 -24.14
N THR A 320 -12.42 -4.88 -23.22
CA THR A 320 -11.49 -6.01 -23.12
C THR A 320 -12.26 -7.31 -22.84
N ALA A 321 -13.30 -7.27 -22.00
CA ALA A 321 -14.14 -8.42 -21.74
C ALA A 321 -14.86 -8.91 -23.00
N SER A 322 -15.41 -7.98 -23.78
CA SER A 322 -16.06 -8.29 -25.06
C SER A 322 -15.08 -9.00 -26.01
N ASP A 323 -13.86 -8.49 -26.13
CA ASP A 323 -12.81 -9.11 -26.96
C ASP A 323 -12.38 -10.49 -26.44
N VAL A 324 -12.20 -10.64 -25.12
CA VAL A 324 -11.76 -11.90 -24.47
C VAL A 324 -12.81 -13.00 -24.53
N PHE A 325 -14.08 -12.65 -24.30
CA PHE A 325 -15.18 -13.62 -24.24
C PHE A 325 -15.94 -13.76 -25.56
N GLY A 326 -15.64 -12.93 -26.56
CA GLY A 326 -16.30 -12.96 -27.88
C GLY A 326 -17.80 -12.61 -27.81
N VAL A 327 -18.22 -11.80 -26.84
CA VAL A 327 -19.62 -11.39 -26.63
C VAL A 327 -19.79 -9.89 -26.82
N ASP A 328 -20.97 -9.43 -27.23
CA ASP A 328 -21.25 -7.99 -27.31
C ASP A 328 -21.18 -7.34 -25.93
N ILE A 329 -20.80 -6.06 -25.86
CA ILE A 329 -20.72 -5.31 -24.61
C ILE A 329 -22.05 -5.34 -23.83
N LYS A 330 -23.18 -5.36 -24.54
CA LYS A 330 -24.52 -5.40 -23.94
C LYS A 330 -24.82 -6.73 -23.24
N ASP A 331 -24.15 -7.81 -23.65
CA ASP A 331 -24.34 -9.16 -23.13
C ASP A 331 -23.30 -9.51 -22.04
N LEU A 332 -22.46 -8.55 -21.65
CA LEU A 332 -21.43 -8.76 -20.64
C LEU A 332 -22.03 -8.91 -19.24
N LEU A 333 -21.71 -10.03 -18.61
CA LEU A 333 -21.97 -10.24 -17.20
C LEU A 333 -20.97 -9.44 -16.34
N PRO A 334 -21.38 -8.94 -15.15
CA PRO A 334 -20.47 -8.22 -14.24
C PRO A 334 -19.18 -8.98 -13.89
N GLU A 335 -19.26 -10.31 -13.79
CA GLU A 335 -18.09 -11.16 -13.53
C GLU A 335 -17.12 -11.20 -14.72
N MET A 336 -17.61 -11.19 -15.97
CA MET A 336 -16.76 -11.12 -17.16
C MET A 336 -15.94 -9.84 -17.19
N ARG A 337 -16.58 -8.71 -16.87
CA ARG A 337 -15.90 -7.42 -16.72
C ARG A 337 -14.83 -7.45 -15.61
N ARG A 338 -15.12 -8.11 -14.49
CA ARG A 338 -14.16 -8.28 -13.39
C ARG A 338 -12.94 -9.09 -13.81
N THR A 339 -13.16 -10.16 -14.56
CA THR A 339 -12.09 -10.99 -15.13
C THR A 339 -11.23 -10.16 -16.10
N ALA A 340 -11.84 -9.42 -17.02
CA ALA A 340 -11.11 -8.55 -17.94
C ALA A 340 -10.32 -7.43 -17.24
N LYS A 341 -10.80 -6.96 -16.08
CA LYS A 341 -10.01 -6.07 -15.23
C LYS A 341 -8.72 -6.73 -14.77
N ILE A 342 -8.77 -7.98 -14.32
CA ILE A 342 -7.58 -8.75 -13.93
C ILE A 342 -6.65 -8.91 -15.14
N VAL A 343 -7.19 -9.21 -16.32
CA VAL A 343 -6.42 -9.29 -17.57
C VAL A 343 -5.70 -7.98 -17.87
N ASN A 344 -6.42 -6.84 -17.91
CA ASN A 344 -5.82 -5.53 -18.22
C ASN A 344 -4.67 -5.19 -17.29
N PHE A 345 -4.90 -5.25 -15.97
CA PHE A 345 -3.84 -4.98 -15.02
C PHE A 345 -2.71 -6.01 -15.09
N GLY A 346 -3.03 -7.28 -15.33
CA GLY A 346 -2.04 -8.33 -15.54
C GLY A 346 -1.10 -8.00 -16.70
N ILE A 347 -1.65 -7.78 -17.89
CA ILE A 347 -0.88 -7.51 -19.11
C ILE A 347 -0.10 -6.20 -18.99
N MET A 348 -0.74 -5.13 -18.52
CA MET A 348 -0.09 -3.83 -18.28
C MET A 348 1.12 -3.94 -17.34
N TYR A 349 1.05 -4.86 -16.38
CA TYR A 349 2.12 -5.09 -15.41
C TYR A 349 3.10 -6.20 -15.81
N GLY A 350 3.10 -6.58 -17.08
CA GLY A 350 4.02 -7.56 -17.64
C GLY A 350 3.76 -8.99 -17.14
N ALA A 351 2.52 -9.33 -16.81
CA ALA A 351 2.16 -10.73 -16.56
C ALA A 351 2.22 -11.52 -17.88
N GLY A 352 3.06 -12.57 -17.91
CA GLY A 352 3.12 -13.49 -19.04
C GLY A 352 1.95 -14.49 -19.06
N SER A 353 1.82 -15.23 -20.17
CA SER A 353 0.75 -16.22 -20.41
C SER A 353 0.57 -17.24 -19.29
N PHE A 354 1.65 -17.67 -18.63
CA PHE A 354 1.55 -18.58 -17.49
C PHE A 354 0.75 -17.99 -16.32
N ARG A 355 1.04 -16.74 -15.91
CA ARG A 355 0.32 -16.12 -14.79
C ARG A 355 -1.14 -15.86 -15.17
N LEU A 356 -1.37 -15.35 -16.37
CA LEU A 356 -2.72 -15.08 -16.87
C LEU A 356 -3.56 -16.37 -16.94
N SER A 357 -2.97 -17.48 -17.39
CA SER A 357 -3.64 -18.79 -17.41
C SER A 357 -4.12 -19.25 -16.03
N GLN A 358 -3.34 -18.99 -14.98
CA GLN A 358 -3.70 -19.34 -13.60
C GLN A 358 -4.79 -18.43 -13.03
N GLU A 359 -4.75 -17.13 -13.34
CA GLU A 359 -5.75 -16.16 -12.89
C GLU A 359 -7.11 -16.37 -13.59
N LEU A 360 -7.09 -16.82 -14.84
CA LEU A 360 -8.29 -17.07 -15.66
C LEU A 360 -8.81 -18.51 -15.61
N GLY A 361 -7.98 -19.46 -15.19
CA GLY A 361 -8.32 -20.89 -15.21
C GLY A 361 -8.40 -21.47 -16.63
N ILE A 362 -7.67 -20.90 -17.60
CA ILE A 362 -7.66 -21.33 -19.01
C ILE A 362 -6.32 -21.95 -19.43
N PRO A 363 -6.23 -22.71 -20.52
CA PRO A 363 -4.96 -23.19 -21.07
C PRO A 363 -3.97 -22.05 -21.37
N ARG A 364 -2.67 -22.33 -21.20
CA ARG A 364 -1.60 -21.33 -21.45
C ARG A 364 -1.60 -20.80 -22.90
N SER A 365 -1.94 -21.64 -23.87
CA SER A 365 -2.07 -21.24 -25.28
C SER A 365 -3.17 -20.20 -25.48
N GLU A 366 -4.32 -20.38 -24.85
CA GLU A 366 -5.43 -19.41 -24.92
C GLU A 366 -5.06 -18.10 -24.23
N ALA A 367 -4.40 -18.17 -23.07
CA ALA A 367 -3.88 -16.98 -22.40
C ALA A 367 -2.86 -16.22 -23.26
N GLN A 368 -2.06 -16.91 -24.08
CA GLN A 368 -1.14 -16.25 -25.01
C GLN A 368 -1.91 -15.53 -26.13
N VAL A 369 -2.94 -16.16 -26.70
CA VAL A 369 -3.81 -15.51 -27.70
C VAL A 369 -4.43 -14.23 -27.15
N ILE A 370 -4.94 -14.24 -25.91
CA ILE A 370 -5.47 -13.03 -25.26
C ILE A 370 -4.42 -11.91 -25.18
N ILE A 371 -3.18 -12.25 -24.81
CA ILE A 371 -2.09 -11.28 -24.73
C ILE A 371 -1.76 -10.71 -26.10
N ASP A 372 -1.68 -11.57 -27.12
CA ASP A 372 -1.33 -11.18 -28.48
C ASP A 372 -2.42 -10.26 -29.07
N THR A 373 -3.69 -10.63 -28.95
CA THR A 373 -4.84 -9.79 -29.36
C THR A 373 -4.86 -8.45 -28.63
N TYR A 374 -4.53 -8.44 -27.33
CA TYR A 374 -4.47 -7.20 -26.55
C TYR A 374 -3.40 -6.24 -27.11
N PHE A 375 -2.21 -6.75 -27.44
CA PHE A 375 -1.14 -5.92 -28.00
C PHE A 375 -1.34 -5.57 -29.48
N GLU A 376 -2.08 -6.36 -30.25
CA GLU A 376 -2.52 -5.97 -31.59
C GLU A 376 -3.42 -4.74 -31.55
N ARG A 377 -4.30 -4.66 -30.54
CA ARG A 377 -5.20 -3.52 -30.34
C ARG A 377 -4.50 -2.31 -29.72
N TYR A 378 -3.69 -2.54 -28.69
CA TYR A 378 -3.00 -1.50 -27.93
C TYR A 378 -1.48 -1.58 -28.16
N ALA A 379 -1.07 -1.39 -29.42
CA ALA A 379 0.32 -1.54 -29.85
C ALA A 379 1.28 -0.59 -29.09
N GLY A 380 0.84 0.63 -28.75
CA GLY A 380 1.65 1.59 -28.03
C GLY A 380 2.05 1.12 -26.62
N ILE A 381 1.23 0.26 -25.99
CA ILE A 381 1.57 -0.33 -24.69
C ILE A 381 2.79 -1.25 -24.82
N ARG A 382 2.84 -2.08 -25.88
CA ARG A 382 3.97 -2.96 -26.13
C ARG A 382 5.24 -2.16 -26.39
N GLU A 383 5.16 -1.13 -27.24
CA GLU A 383 6.28 -0.24 -27.53
C GLU A 383 6.81 0.44 -26.26
N TYR A 384 5.91 0.89 -25.38
CA TYR A 384 6.30 1.45 -24.08
C TYR A 384 7.01 0.43 -23.19
N MET A 385 6.50 -0.81 -23.09
CA MET A 385 7.12 -1.85 -22.28
C MET A 385 8.54 -2.16 -22.78
N ASP A 386 8.70 -2.35 -24.09
CA ASP A 386 10.00 -2.67 -24.70
C ASP A 386 10.99 -1.51 -24.53
N ARG A 387 10.53 -0.26 -24.75
CA ARG A 387 11.35 0.95 -24.53
C ARG A 387 11.79 1.09 -23.07
N THR A 388 10.88 0.85 -22.13
CA THR A 388 11.15 1.01 -20.69
C THR A 388 12.12 -0.07 -20.18
N ILE A 389 11.98 -1.31 -20.66
CA ILE A 389 12.94 -2.39 -20.36
C ILE A 389 14.32 -2.02 -20.90
N LYS A 390 14.40 -1.56 -22.15
CA LYS A 390 15.68 -1.14 -22.75
C LYS A 390 16.34 0.00 -21.98
N GLN A 391 15.57 1.02 -21.60
CA GLN A 391 16.07 2.11 -20.76
C GLN A 391 16.63 1.57 -19.43
N ALA A 392 15.92 0.64 -18.79
CA ALA A 392 16.38 0.03 -17.56
C ALA A 392 17.66 -0.80 -17.75
N GLU A 393 17.81 -1.49 -18.88
CA GLU A 393 19.03 -2.24 -19.24
C GLU A 393 20.24 -1.30 -19.41
N ASP A 394 20.04 -0.17 -20.10
CA ASP A 394 21.07 0.83 -20.41
C ASP A 394 21.49 1.65 -19.19
N GLN A 395 20.52 2.10 -18.37
CA GLN A 395 20.75 3.06 -17.29
C GLN A 395 20.77 2.43 -15.89
N LYS A 396 20.28 1.19 -15.75
CA LYS A 396 20.06 0.49 -14.47
C LYS A 396 19.04 1.13 -13.53
N TYR A 397 18.22 2.06 -14.02
CA TYR A 397 17.08 2.61 -13.29
C TYR A 397 15.93 2.96 -14.24
N VAL A 398 14.76 3.17 -13.66
CA VAL A 398 13.60 3.78 -14.32
C VAL A 398 13.12 4.97 -13.50
N GLU A 399 12.43 5.91 -14.15
CA GLU A 399 11.94 7.12 -13.52
C GLU A 399 10.46 7.39 -13.78
N THR A 400 9.83 8.13 -12.86
CA THR A 400 8.47 8.65 -13.01
C THR A 400 8.47 9.93 -13.84
N VAL A 401 7.28 10.48 -14.12
CA VAL A 401 7.12 11.74 -14.86
C VAL A 401 7.83 12.91 -14.17
N LEU A 402 7.87 12.96 -12.83
CA LEU A 402 8.55 14.02 -12.08
C LEU A 402 9.98 13.67 -11.68
N GLY A 403 10.54 12.58 -12.22
CA GLY A 403 11.94 12.23 -12.10
C GLY A 403 12.31 11.38 -10.88
N ARG A 404 11.35 10.89 -10.08
CA ARG A 404 11.65 9.91 -9.02
C ARG A 404 12.22 8.65 -9.64
N ARG A 405 13.42 8.27 -9.23
CA ARG A 405 14.14 7.10 -9.75
C ARG A 405 13.94 5.87 -8.87
N ARG A 406 14.05 4.70 -9.50
CA ARG A 406 14.23 3.41 -8.82
C ARG A 406 15.22 2.58 -9.60
N ASN A 407 16.25 2.10 -8.90
CA ASN A 407 17.25 1.25 -9.53
C ASN A 407 16.70 -0.15 -9.79
N ILE A 408 17.07 -0.72 -10.94
CA ILE A 408 16.66 -2.03 -11.42
C ILE A 408 17.92 -2.86 -11.70
N TRP A 409 18.70 -3.12 -10.65
CA TRP A 409 20.00 -3.78 -10.73
C TRP A 409 19.99 -5.15 -11.39
N ASN A 410 18.89 -5.90 -11.28
CA ASN A 410 18.77 -7.27 -11.78
C ASN A 410 18.16 -7.36 -13.19
N ILE A 411 18.08 -6.26 -13.94
CA ILE A 411 17.44 -6.23 -15.27
C ILE A 411 18.13 -7.15 -16.29
N ASP A 412 19.43 -7.39 -16.13
CA ASP A 412 20.29 -8.23 -16.95
C ASP A 412 20.79 -9.48 -16.21
N SER A 413 20.16 -9.82 -15.08
CA SER A 413 20.50 -11.00 -14.30
C SER A 413 20.48 -12.28 -15.15
N GLU A 414 21.51 -13.14 -14.98
CA GLU A 414 21.54 -14.48 -15.58
C GLU A 414 20.40 -15.37 -15.06
N ASN A 415 20.00 -15.16 -13.80
CA ASN A 415 18.83 -15.82 -13.22
C ASN A 415 17.54 -15.29 -13.86
N HIS A 416 16.90 -16.15 -14.66
CA HIS A 416 15.67 -15.84 -15.38
C HIS A 416 14.54 -15.34 -14.46
N ILE A 417 14.37 -15.92 -13.27
CA ILE A 417 13.28 -15.52 -12.35
C ILE A 417 13.52 -14.10 -11.83
N GLN A 418 14.76 -13.79 -11.46
CA GLN A 418 15.13 -12.44 -11.00
C GLN A 418 15.02 -11.41 -12.12
N ARG A 419 15.45 -11.77 -13.34
CA ARG A 419 15.35 -10.91 -14.52
C ARG A 419 13.91 -10.57 -14.88
N GLU A 420 13.02 -11.55 -14.93
CA GLU A 420 11.60 -11.31 -15.23
C GLU A 420 10.87 -10.56 -14.09
N ALA A 421 11.32 -10.70 -12.84
CA ALA A 421 10.85 -9.83 -11.76
C ALA A 421 11.34 -8.39 -11.93
N ALA A 422 12.59 -8.19 -12.36
CA ALA A 422 13.17 -6.87 -12.62
C ALA A 422 12.49 -6.16 -13.80
N LYS A 423 12.20 -6.85 -14.91
CA LYS A 423 11.45 -6.28 -16.04
C LYS A 423 10.06 -5.80 -15.64
N ARG A 424 9.31 -6.61 -14.88
CA ARG A 424 8.00 -6.20 -14.34
C ARG A 424 8.13 -4.99 -13.42
N MET A 425 9.18 -4.95 -12.60
CA MET A 425 9.46 -3.80 -11.75
C MET A 425 9.73 -2.52 -12.57
N ALA A 426 10.51 -2.64 -13.65
CA ALA A 426 10.83 -1.55 -14.56
C ALA A 426 9.56 -0.98 -15.24
N ILE A 427 8.64 -1.84 -15.68
CA ILE A 427 7.38 -1.42 -16.32
C ILE A 427 6.44 -0.75 -15.30
N ASN A 428 6.31 -1.33 -14.10
CA ASN A 428 5.30 -0.92 -13.12
C ASN A 428 5.69 0.37 -12.39
N MET A 429 6.99 0.58 -12.17
CA MET A 429 7.47 1.68 -11.34
C MET A 429 7.09 3.06 -11.89
N PRO A 430 7.31 3.40 -13.18
CA PRO A 430 6.90 4.70 -13.72
C PRO A 430 5.40 4.94 -13.56
N ILE A 431 4.56 3.91 -13.72
CA ILE A 431 3.11 4.03 -13.63
C ILE A 431 2.68 4.28 -12.17
N GLN A 432 3.07 3.39 -11.26
CA GLN A 432 2.65 3.47 -9.85
C GLN A 432 3.27 4.65 -9.12
N GLY A 433 4.51 4.99 -9.46
CA GLY A 433 5.21 6.14 -8.90
C GLY A 433 4.60 7.45 -9.38
N THR A 434 4.27 7.58 -10.66
CA THR A 434 3.55 8.76 -11.16
C THR A 434 2.17 8.90 -10.52
N ALA A 435 1.45 7.80 -10.29
CA ALA A 435 0.18 7.85 -9.54
C ALA A 435 0.39 8.37 -8.11
N ALA A 436 1.44 7.90 -7.42
CA ALA A 436 1.78 8.39 -6.09
C ALA A 436 2.11 9.89 -6.09
N GLU A 437 2.85 10.37 -7.09
CA GLU A 437 3.18 11.78 -7.27
C GLU A 437 1.96 12.65 -7.48
N MET A 438 1.03 12.22 -8.34
CA MET A 438 -0.23 12.93 -8.58
C MET A 438 -1.07 13.05 -7.32
N ILE A 439 -1.15 11.99 -6.50
CA ILE A 439 -1.83 12.05 -5.20
C ILE A 439 -1.16 13.05 -4.27
N LYS A 440 0.18 13.03 -4.16
CA LYS A 440 0.92 13.96 -3.29
C LYS A 440 0.73 15.42 -3.72
N LEU A 441 0.75 15.69 -5.01
CA LEU A 441 0.47 17.02 -5.56
C LEU A 441 -0.96 17.47 -5.24
N ALA A 442 -1.95 16.59 -5.42
CA ALA A 442 -3.34 16.88 -5.05
C ALA A 442 -3.47 17.14 -3.54
N MET A 443 -2.80 16.35 -2.70
CA MET A 443 -2.81 16.54 -1.25
C MET A 443 -2.27 17.92 -0.85
N LEU A 444 -1.13 18.32 -1.44
CA LEU A 444 -0.51 19.62 -1.19
C LEU A 444 -1.42 20.78 -1.62
N ASP A 445 -1.98 20.70 -2.83
CA ASP A 445 -2.80 21.78 -3.37
C ASP A 445 -4.13 21.92 -2.63
N ILE A 446 -4.80 20.80 -2.33
CA ILE A 446 -6.04 20.79 -1.56
C ILE A 446 -5.78 21.29 -0.14
N HIS A 447 -4.75 20.80 0.55
CA HIS A 447 -4.42 21.22 1.91
C HIS A 447 -4.15 22.73 1.99
N ARG A 448 -3.36 23.27 1.04
CA ARG A 448 -3.12 24.70 0.92
C ARG A 448 -4.42 25.48 0.71
N THR A 449 -5.31 24.99 -0.16
CA THR A 449 -6.60 25.63 -0.46
C THR A 449 -7.51 25.63 0.77
N LEU A 450 -7.59 24.50 1.49
CA LEU A 450 -8.38 24.38 2.72
C LEU A 450 -7.96 25.42 3.77
N ILE A 451 -6.65 25.63 3.94
CA ILE A 451 -6.10 26.59 4.89
C ILE A 451 -6.31 28.04 4.42
N ASN A 452 -5.89 28.36 3.19
CA ASN A 452 -5.88 29.74 2.70
C ASN A 452 -7.28 30.33 2.55
N ASP A 453 -8.24 29.51 2.11
CA ASP A 453 -9.61 29.95 1.85
C ASP A 453 -10.51 29.77 3.08
N GLY A 454 -9.97 29.22 4.19
CA GLY A 454 -10.69 29.06 5.45
C GLY A 454 -11.83 28.05 5.39
N TYR A 455 -11.70 26.99 4.60
CA TYR A 455 -12.72 25.95 4.52
C TYR A 455 -12.83 25.19 5.85
N ASN A 456 -14.07 25.01 6.30
CA ASN A 456 -14.38 24.16 7.44
C ASN A 456 -14.41 22.67 7.03
N ALA A 457 -13.28 22.18 6.52
CA ALA A 457 -13.13 20.78 6.11
C ALA A 457 -11.74 20.26 6.51
N ARG A 458 -11.61 18.94 6.64
CA ARG A 458 -10.36 18.29 7.04
C ARG A 458 -10.10 17.09 6.14
N MET A 459 -8.88 17.00 5.60
CA MET A 459 -8.40 15.76 5.01
C MET A 459 -8.05 14.79 6.14
N ILE A 460 -8.65 13.60 6.15
CA ILE A 460 -8.56 12.66 7.27
C ILE A 460 -7.82 11.37 6.91
N LEU A 461 -7.93 10.91 5.66
CA LEU A 461 -7.29 9.68 5.20
C LEU A 461 -6.87 9.78 3.72
N GLN A 462 -5.82 9.04 3.40
CA GLN A 462 -5.40 8.73 2.04
C GLN A 462 -5.38 7.20 1.92
N ILE A 463 -6.16 6.64 1.00
CA ILE A 463 -6.28 5.20 0.78
C ILE A 463 -6.17 4.92 -0.72
N HIS A 464 -5.15 4.17 -1.14
CA HIS A 464 -4.92 3.88 -2.57
C HIS A 464 -4.82 5.15 -3.43
N ASP A 465 -5.84 5.45 -4.23
CA ASP A 465 -5.95 6.62 -5.09
C ASP A 465 -7.09 7.57 -4.63
N GLU A 466 -7.60 7.35 -3.41
CA GLU A 466 -8.72 8.02 -2.75
C GLU A 466 -8.20 8.97 -1.64
N LEU A 467 -8.76 10.19 -1.61
CA LEU A 467 -8.64 11.15 -0.52
C LEU A 467 -9.99 11.30 0.19
N LEU A 468 -9.98 11.15 1.51
CA LEU A 468 -11.16 11.23 2.35
C LEU A 468 -11.13 12.49 3.20
N PHE A 469 -12.29 13.12 3.30
CA PHE A 469 -12.50 14.38 3.99
C PHE A 469 -13.67 14.29 4.96
N GLU A 470 -13.61 15.11 6.00
CA GLU A 470 -14.71 15.40 6.92
C GLU A 470 -15.07 16.89 6.75
N ALA A 471 -16.31 17.22 6.42
CA ALA A 471 -16.76 18.60 6.13
C ALA A 471 -18.22 18.85 6.46
#